data_AF-A0A7C2SK13-F1
#
_entry.id   AF-A0A7C2SK13-F1
#
_cell.length_a   1.000
_cell.length_b   1.000
_cell.length_c   1.000
_cell.angle_alpha   90.00
_cell.angle_beta   90.00
_cell.angle_gamma   90.00
#
_symmetry.space_group_name_H-M   'P 1'
#
loop_
_entity.id
_entity.type
_entity.pdbx_description
1 polymer ?
#
loop_
_entity_poly.entity_id
_entity_poly.type
_entity_poly.pdbx_seq_one_letter_code
_entity_poly.pdbx_strand_id
1 'polypeptide(L)'
;MKLIRIFFVFFLLTINSFYSQSKNENNLLNEFKKTIIEYNEELTSKENYNLSTTQIKTTLKTLYQTYECIPIIIEQVITRDQLRIKEEYQNNDELYYEKVNKSLGILRRNVLDDLQKRISPLDYHLLKTNIVAKAKVLSKEIEYKPYVIEIPDFKFQITRCKIQVEDIIKGSKEIKIGDIIEVFYREAWLDNAETEWISNNSYLFNLRYNMRDINDFSIAIVTGLENTDGYFPIVDNVLHDSRNFFKLGKTINWTKFKNDLTKYIISKFVKEEKANEK
;
A
#
# COMPACT_ATOMS: atom_id res chain seq x y z
N MET A 1 -12.16 47.73 6.90
CA MET A 1 -11.76 46.92 8.08
C MET A 1 -12.45 45.57 8.21
N LYS A 2 -13.75 45.40 7.89
CA LYS A 2 -14.44 44.10 8.01
C LYS A 2 -13.89 43.00 7.06
N LEU A 3 -13.53 43.33 5.83
CA LEU A 3 -12.95 42.36 4.88
C LEU A 3 -11.61 41.77 5.36
N ILE A 4 -10.72 42.61 5.90
CA ILE A 4 -9.38 42.20 6.37
C ILE A 4 -9.48 41.18 7.51
N ARG A 5 -10.47 41.33 8.40
CA ARG A 5 -10.71 40.37 9.50
C ARG A 5 -11.20 39.01 8.99
N ILE A 6 -12.02 38.97 7.95
CA ILE A 6 -12.51 37.71 7.35
C ILE A 6 -11.35 36.96 6.68
N PHE A 7 -10.52 37.65 5.90
CA PHE A 7 -9.33 37.04 5.28
C PHE A 7 -8.32 36.55 6.33
N PHE A 8 -8.12 37.28 7.42
CA PHE A 8 -7.22 36.86 8.50
C PHE A 8 -7.74 35.62 9.25
N VAL A 9 -9.04 35.51 9.47
CA VAL A 9 -9.65 34.30 10.08
C VAL A 9 -9.55 33.10 9.13
N PHE A 10 -9.81 33.28 7.82
CA PHE A 10 -9.60 32.22 6.82
C PHE A 10 -8.12 31.79 6.72
N PHE A 11 -7.20 32.74 6.78
CA PHE A 11 -5.76 32.49 6.79
C PHE A 11 -5.32 31.72 8.05
N LEU A 12 -5.82 32.09 9.23
CA LEU A 12 -5.53 31.36 10.46
C LEU A 12 -6.14 29.96 10.48
N LEU A 13 -7.35 29.77 9.92
CA LEU A 13 -7.99 28.46 9.83
C LEU A 13 -7.25 27.53 8.86
N THR A 14 -6.79 28.06 7.73
CA THR A 14 -6.00 27.28 6.75
C THR A 14 -4.60 26.96 7.28
N ILE A 15 -3.91 27.90 7.93
CA ILE A 15 -2.60 27.63 8.54
C ILE A 15 -2.72 26.60 9.66
N ASN A 16 -3.73 26.70 10.54
CA ASN A 16 -3.92 25.73 11.60
C ASN A 16 -4.25 24.33 11.07
N SER A 17 -4.99 24.21 9.96
CA SER A 17 -5.23 22.91 9.33
C SER A 17 -3.94 22.31 8.74
N PHE A 18 -3.10 23.11 8.09
CA PHE A 18 -1.80 22.65 7.55
C PHE A 18 -0.82 22.25 8.66
N TYR A 19 -0.74 23.01 9.76
CA TYR A 19 0.12 22.67 10.90
C TYR A 19 -0.36 21.43 11.67
N SER A 20 -1.67 21.27 11.82
CA SER A 20 -2.25 20.08 12.46
C SER A 20 -1.98 18.82 11.62
N GLN A 21 -2.10 18.93 10.30
CA GLN A 21 -1.82 17.84 9.37
C GLN A 21 -0.33 17.43 9.40
N SER A 22 0.60 18.38 9.28
CA SER A 22 2.04 18.07 9.29
C SER A 22 2.54 17.51 10.62
N LYS A 23 1.97 17.95 11.74
CA LYS A 23 2.25 17.37 13.06
C LYS A 23 1.75 15.92 13.16
N ASN A 24 0.61 15.62 12.57
CA ASN A 24 0.06 14.27 12.54
C ASN A 24 0.91 13.34 11.66
N GLU A 25 1.36 13.79 10.49
CA GLU A 25 2.20 13.01 9.57
C GLU A 25 3.54 12.64 10.21
N ASN A 26 4.21 13.59 10.89
CA ASN A 26 5.47 13.31 11.60
C ASN A 26 5.29 12.34 12.77
N ASN A 27 4.19 12.45 13.52
CA ASN A 27 3.89 11.51 14.59
C ASN A 27 3.69 10.09 14.05
N LEU A 28 2.91 9.94 12.99
CA LEU A 28 2.69 8.65 12.32
C LEU A 28 3.98 8.05 11.77
N LEU A 29 4.85 8.86 11.15
CA LEU A 29 6.15 8.41 10.65
C LEU A 29 7.07 7.95 11.79
N ASN A 30 7.10 8.67 12.90
CA ASN A 30 7.91 8.30 14.06
C ASN A 30 7.39 7.02 14.71
N GLU A 31 6.08 6.88 14.85
CA GLU A 31 5.45 5.65 15.35
C GLU A 31 5.76 4.45 14.43
N PHE A 32 5.65 4.64 13.10
CA PHE A 32 6.05 3.64 12.11
C PHE A 32 7.49 3.16 12.32
N LYS A 33 8.46 4.10 12.36
CA LYS A 33 9.88 3.77 12.52
C LYS A 33 10.13 3.03 13.82
N LYS A 34 9.57 3.53 14.92
CA LYS A 34 9.68 2.92 16.25
C LYS A 34 9.15 1.49 16.23
N THR A 35 7.93 1.29 15.74
CA THR A 35 7.29 -0.03 15.67
C THR A 35 8.10 -1.03 14.82
N ILE A 36 8.61 -0.60 13.66
CA ILE A 36 9.45 -1.47 12.82
C ILE A 36 10.75 -1.87 13.52
N ILE A 37 11.41 -0.93 14.20
CA ILE A 37 12.67 -1.19 14.91
C ILE A 37 12.43 -2.14 16.09
N GLU A 38 11.50 -1.80 17.00
CA GLU A 38 11.19 -2.60 18.19
C GLU A 38 10.75 -4.03 17.83
N TYR A 39 9.94 -4.18 16.78
CA TYR A 39 9.52 -5.51 16.31
C TYR A 39 10.69 -6.33 15.78
N ASN A 40 11.62 -5.73 15.03
CA ASN A 40 12.81 -6.43 14.53
C ASN A 40 13.79 -6.81 15.66
N GLU A 41 13.97 -5.94 16.64
CA GLU A 41 14.78 -6.23 17.82
C GLU A 41 14.22 -7.45 18.57
N GLU A 42 12.91 -7.53 18.75
CA GLU A 42 12.28 -8.73 19.34
C GLU A 42 12.38 -9.97 18.44
N LEU A 43 12.26 -9.82 17.12
CA LEU A 43 12.47 -10.94 16.18
C LEU A 43 13.89 -11.53 16.24
N THR A 44 14.89 -10.70 16.55
CA THR A 44 16.31 -11.08 16.51
C THR A 44 16.90 -11.42 17.88
N SER A 45 16.30 -10.93 18.97
CA SER A 45 16.90 -10.99 20.31
C SER A 45 16.73 -12.31 21.07
N LYS A 46 16.01 -13.32 20.56
CA LYS A 46 15.74 -14.54 21.35
C LYS A 46 15.78 -15.83 20.54
N GLU A 47 16.38 -16.85 21.14
CA GLU A 47 16.32 -18.28 20.77
C GLU A 47 14.89 -18.86 20.71
N ASN A 48 13.83 -18.06 20.84
CA ASN A 48 12.44 -18.44 20.64
C ASN A 48 11.62 -17.27 20.09
N TYR A 49 11.15 -17.41 18.84
CA TYR A 49 10.34 -16.50 18.01
C TYR A 49 8.93 -16.18 18.56
N ASN A 50 8.78 -15.91 19.86
CA ASN A 50 7.48 -15.75 20.51
C ASN A 50 7.13 -14.27 20.73
N LEU A 51 6.86 -13.56 19.63
CA LEU A 51 6.15 -12.28 19.69
C LEU A 51 4.74 -12.49 20.25
N SER A 52 4.34 -11.64 21.19
CA SER A 52 2.99 -11.70 21.76
C SER A 52 1.93 -11.31 20.74
N THR A 53 0.72 -11.87 20.88
CA THR A 53 -0.46 -11.49 20.08
C THR A 53 -0.71 -9.99 20.12
N THR A 54 -0.47 -9.35 21.27
CA THR A 54 -0.60 -7.89 21.45
C THR A 54 0.38 -7.13 20.57
N GLN A 55 1.67 -7.51 20.57
CA GLN A 55 2.69 -6.89 19.72
C GLN A 55 2.35 -7.03 18.23
N ILE A 56 1.90 -8.22 17.80
CA ILE A 56 1.46 -8.46 16.42
C ILE A 56 0.30 -7.54 16.05
N LYS A 57 -0.73 -7.44 16.91
CA LYS A 57 -1.89 -6.58 16.68
C LYS A 57 -1.53 -5.09 16.63
N THR A 58 -0.72 -4.62 17.58
CA THR A 58 -0.26 -3.22 17.61
C THR A 58 0.53 -2.89 16.36
N THR A 59 1.46 -3.76 15.96
CA THR A 59 2.26 -3.60 14.74
C THR A 59 1.38 -3.54 13.51
N LEU A 60 0.43 -4.48 13.39
CA LEU A 60 -0.51 -4.52 12.27
C LEU A 60 -1.34 -3.23 12.16
N LYS A 61 -1.83 -2.72 13.29
CA LYS A 61 -2.59 -1.46 13.36
C LYS A 61 -1.75 -0.26 12.93
N THR A 62 -0.56 -0.07 13.52
CA THR A 62 0.32 1.05 13.18
C THR A 62 0.70 1.02 11.69
N LEU A 63 1.07 -0.16 11.17
CA LEU A 63 1.40 -0.31 9.75
C LEU A 63 0.20 0.00 8.85
N TYR A 64 -0.98 -0.53 9.17
CA TYR A 64 -2.19 -0.26 8.38
C TYR A 64 -2.51 1.24 8.35
N GLN A 65 -2.51 1.89 9.51
CA GLN A 65 -2.85 3.32 9.63
C GLN A 65 -1.83 4.20 8.90
N THR A 66 -0.55 3.88 8.98
CA THR A 66 0.52 4.66 8.32
C THR A 66 0.44 4.50 6.80
N TYR A 67 0.24 3.28 6.28
CA TYR A 67 0.02 3.06 4.84
C TYR A 67 -1.29 3.62 4.29
N GLU A 68 -2.29 3.85 5.15
CA GLU A 68 -3.54 4.51 4.76
C GLU A 68 -3.44 6.04 4.79
N CYS A 69 -2.62 6.60 5.69
CA CYS A 69 -2.57 8.05 5.92
C CYS A 69 -1.42 8.77 5.22
N ILE A 70 -0.26 8.12 5.11
CA ILE A 70 0.97 8.73 4.61
C ILE A 70 1.81 7.78 3.73
N PRO A 71 1.20 6.98 2.83
CA PRO A 71 1.93 5.94 2.10
C PRO A 71 3.12 6.47 1.28
N ILE A 72 2.95 7.63 0.63
CA ILE A 72 4.01 8.25 -0.19
C ILE A 72 5.21 8.66 0.68
N ILE A 73 4.96 9.22 1.87
CA ILE A 73 6.02 9.62 2.80
C ILE A 73 6.81 8.39 3.28
N ILE A 74 6.12 7.28 3.57
CA ILE A 74 6.76 6.02 3.97
C ILE A 74 7.69 5.51 2.86
N GLU A 75 7.21 5.42 1.62
CA GLU A 75 8.05 4.94 0.50
C GLU A 75 9.21 5.90 0.20
N GLN A 76 9.01 7.22 0.33
CA GLN A 76 10.08 8.22 0.19
C GLN A 76 11.19 8.02 1.23
N VAL A 77 10.82 7.85 2.50
CA VAL A 77 11.79 7.65 3.59
C VAL A 77 12.58 6.36 3.39
N ILE A 78 11.90 5.29 2.98
CA ILE A 78 12.55 4.00 2.71
C ILE A 78 13.49 4.09 1.51
N THR A 79 13.05 4.72 0.42
CA THR A 79 13.86 4.90 -0.78
C THR A 79 15.11 5.76 -0.49
N ARG A 80 14.95 6.85 0.27
CA ARG A 80 16.09 7.70 0.71
C ARG A 80 17.10 6.94 1.54
N ASP A 81 16.63 6.11 2.48
CA ASP A 81 17.52 5.30 3.31
C ASP A 81 18.30 4.28 2.47
N GLN A 82 17.65 3.64 1.50
CA GLN A 82 18.31 2.73 0.56
C GLN A 82 19.37 3.42 -0.31
N LEU A 83 19.06 4.62 -0.83
CA LEU A 83 20.01 5.40 -1.63
C LEU A 83 21.22 5.84 -0.80
N ARG A 84 21.00 6.36 0.42
CA ARG A 84 22.08 6.72 1.35
C ARG A 84 23.01 5.54 1.61
N ILE A 85 22.46 4.35 1.87
CA ILE A 85 23.25 3.14 2.12
C ILE A 85 24.04 2.71 0.88
N LYS A 86 23.46 2.86 -0.32
CA LYS A 86 24.15 2.60 -1.59
C LYS A 86 25.30 3.59 -1.85
N GLU A 87 25.13 4.86 -1.51
CA GLU A 87 26.20 5.87 -1.61
C GLU A 87 27.32 5.59 -0.61
N GLU A 88 26.99 5.21 0.63
CA GLU A 88 27.98 4.82 1.64
C GLU A 88 28.75 3.55 1.24
N TYR A 89 28.09 2.60 0.57
CA TYR A 89 28.72 1.39 0.03
C TYR A 89 29.85 1.69 -0.94
N GLN A 90 29.62 2.61 -1.88
CA GLN A 90 30.63 3.00 -2.87
C GLN A 90 31.91 3.56 -2.24
N ASN A 91 31.87 3.90 -0.94
CA ASN A 91 32.95 4.54 -0.22
C ASN A 91 33.60 3.66 0.88
N ASN A 92 33.00 2.54 1.31
CA ASN A 92 33.58 1.67 2.37
C ASN A 92 32.91 0.26 2.48
N ASP A 93 33.63 -0.82 2.17
CA ASP A 93 33.09 -2.20 2.10
C ASP A 93 32.79 -2.86 3.47
N GLU A 94 33.58 -2.62 4.52
CA GLU A 94 33.46 -3.39 5.79
C GLU A 94 32.25 -2.96 6.65
N LEU A 95 31.82 -1.70 6.57
CA LEU A 95 30.66 -1.17 7.31
C LEU A 95 29.31 -1.41 6.61
N TYR A 96 29.33 -1.96 5.39
CA TYR A 96 28.15 -2.06 4.54
C TYR A 96 27.11 -3.04 5.08
N TYR A 97 27.52 -4.27 5.39
CA TYR A 97 26.60 -5.33 5.82
C TYR A 97 25.84 -4.98 7.10
N GLU A 98 26.52 -4.38 8.08
CA GLU A 98 25.88 -3.97 9.33
C GLU A 98 24.82 -2.87 9.10
N LYS A 99 25.13 -1.90 8.22
CA LYS A 99 24.22 -0.79 7.90
C LYS A 99 23.04 -1.22 7.04
N VAL A 100 23.24 -2.11 6.07
CA VAL A 100 22.16 -2.67 5.23
C VAL A 100 21.14 -3.40 6.10
N ASN A 101 21.61 -4.22 7.05
CA ASN A 101 20.74 -4.97 7.96
C ASN A 101 19.93 -4.07 8.90
N LYS A 102 20.39 -2.83 9.12
CA LYS A 102 19.69 -1.82 9.92
C LYS A 102 18.85 -0.86 9.08
N SER A 103 18.83 -1.01 7.74
CA SER A 103 18.05 -0.15 6.86
C SER A 103 16.55 -0.32 7.11
N LEU A 104 15.81 0.78 7.09
CA LEU A 104 14.36 0.75 7.34
C LEU A 104 13.63 -0.13 6.31
N GLY A 105 14.14 -0.19 5.08
CA GLY A 105 13.62 -1.05 4.03
C GLY A 105 13.76 -2.54 4.34
N ILE A 106 14.91 -2.97 4.88
CA ILE A 106 15.15 -4.37 5.28
C ILE A 106 14.39 -4.70 6.55
N LEU A 107 14.41 -3.82 7.56
CA LEU A 107 13.63 -4.00 8.78
C LEU A 107 12.13 -4.13 8.48
N ARG A 108 11.58 -3.25 7.64
CA ARG A 108 10.19 -3.36 7.17
C ARG A 108 9.93 -4.71 6.51
N ARG A 109 10.83 -5.15 5.61
CA ARG A 109 10.67 -6.41 4.90
C ARG A 109 10.59 -7.58 5.89
N ASN A 110 11.49 -7.65 6.86
CA ASN A 110 11.51 -8.70 7.87
C ASN A 110 10.20 -8.75 8.67
N VAL A 111 9.69 -7.58 9.08
CA VAL A 111 8.38 -7.49 9.77
C VAL A 111 7.26 -8.01 8.88
N LEU A 112 7.21 -7.59 7.61
CA LEU A 112 6.17 -8.04 6.68
C LEU A 112 6.27 -9.54 6.40
N ASP A 113 7.48 -10.08 6.24
CA ASP A 113 7.72 -11.50 5.98
C ASP A 113 7.34 -12.37 7.20
N ASP A 114 7.55 -11.89 8.42
CA ASP A 114 7.07 -12.56 9.63
C ASP A 114 5.54 -12.45 9.79
N LEU A 115 4.96 -11.25 9.59
CA LEU A 115 3.51 -11.05 9.65
C LEU A 115 2.77 -11.93 8.64
N GLN A 116 3.29 -12.09 7.42
CA GLN A 116 2.70 -12.97 6.40
C GLN A 116 2.50 -14.40 6.92
N LYS A 117 3.38 -14.90 7.80
CA LYS A 117 3.30 -16.24 8.38
C LYS A 117 2.29 -16.34 9.53
N ARG A 118 1.88 -15.22 10.11
CA ARG A 118 1.10 -15.16 11.36
C ARG A 118 -0.32 -14.66 11.19
N ILE A 119 -0.61 -13.89 10.14
CA ILE A 119 -1.94 -13.33 9.88
C ILE A 119 -2.59 -13.99 8.66
N SER A 120 -3.88 -13.76 8.46
CA SER A 120 -4.56 -14.35 7.30
C SER A 120 -4.04 -13.74 5.99
N PRO A 121 -4.04 -14.48 4.87
CA PRO A 121 -3.63 -13.94 3.57
C PRO A 121 -4.37 -12.66 3.17
N LEU A 122 -5.67 -12.57 3.52
CA LEU A 122 -6.48 -11.37 3.29
C LEU A 122 -6.01 -10.18 4.14
N ASP A 123 -5.70 -10.40 5.43
CA ASP A 123 -5.19 -9.33 6.30
C ASP A 123 -3.84 -8.80 5.76
N TYR A 124 -2.93 -9.70 5.38
CA TYR A 124 -1.64 -9.33 4.81
C TYR A 124 -1.76 -8.58 3.49
N HIS A 125 -2.70 -8.99 2.63
CA HIS A 125 -2.99 -8.30 1.38
C HIS A 125 -3.53 -6.89 1.61
N LEU A 126 -4.52 -6.74 2.48
CA LEU A 126 -5.11 -5.44 2.84
C LEU A 126 -4.09 -4.52 3.51
N LEU A 127 -3.10 -5.07 4.20
CA LEU A 127 -1.98 -4.32 4.76
C LEU A 127 -1.10 -3.70 3.66
N LYS A 128 -0.73 -4.50 2.65
CA LYS A 128 0.18 -4.09 1.55
C LYS A 128 -0.49 -3.26 0.46
N THR A 129 -1.81 -3.30 0.39
CA THR A 129 -2.59 -2.53 -0.59
C THR A 129 -2.88 -1.15 -0.03
N ASN A 130 -2.44 -0.08 -0.69
CA ASN A 130 -2.71 1.28 -0.22
C ASN A 130 -4.14 1.73 -0.59
N ILE A 131 -4.59 1.33 -1.78
CA ILE A 131 -5.87 1.77 -2.34
C ILE A 131 -6.66 0.54 -2.80
N VAL A 132 -7.93 0.49 -2.40
CA VAL A 132 -8.91 -0.50 -2.86
C VAL A 132 -10.08 0.28 -3.44
N ALA A 133 -10.23 0.26 -4.76
CA ALA A 133 -11.19 1.11 -5.46
C ALA A 133 -11.88 0.39 -6.61
N LYS A 134 -13.14 0.74 -6.85
CA LYS A 134 -13.82 0.44 -8.11
C LYS A 134 -13.45 1.52 -9.11
N ALA A 135 -12.94 1.12 -10.26
CA ALA A 135 -12.60 2.06 -11.31
C ALA A 135 -12.94 1.51 -12.69
N LYS A 136 -13.27 2.43 -13.61
CA LYS A 136 -13.53 2.15 -15.01
C LYS A 136 -12.24 2.29 -15.80
N VAL A 137 -11.92 1.30 -16.62
CA VAL A 137 -10.78 1.36 -17.55
C VAL A 137 -11.12 2.31 -18.70
N LEU A 138 -10.33 3.36 -18.88
CA LEU A 138 -10.48 4.32 -19.98
C LEU A 138 -9.62 3.90 -21.18
N SER A 139 -8.34 3.62 -20.92
CA SER A 139 -7.38 3.21 -21.94
C SER A 139 -6.36 2.23 -21.37
N LYS A 140 -5.83 1.39 -22.26
CA LYS A 140 -4.75 0.44 -22.00
C LYS A 140 -3.65 0.67 -23.03
N GLU A 141 -2.41 0.81 -22.56
CA GLU A 141 -1.23 0.96 -23.40
C GLU A 141 -0.20 -0.08 -22.96
N ILE A 142 0.40 -0.76 -23.93
CA ILE A 142 1.43 -1.78 -23.69
C ILE A 142 2.77 -1.20 -24.14
N GLU A 143 3.73 -1.17 -23.22
CA GLU A 143 5.09 -0.69 -23.43
C GLU A 143 6.08 -1.83 -23.17
N TYR A 144 7.05 -2.02 -24.07
CA TYR A 144 8.14 -2.98 -23.87
C TYR A 144 9.41 -2.25 -23.43
N LYS A 145 9.88 -2.52 -22.21
CA LYS A 145 11.11 -1.92 -21.68
C LYS A 145 12.28 -2.90 -21.69
N PRO A 146 13.46 -2.49 -22.18
CA PRO A 146 14.66 -3.34 -22.10
C PRO A 146 15.01 -3.61 -20.64
N TYR A 147 15.54 -4.80 -20.37
CA TYR A 147 16.04 -5.13 -19.04
C TYR A 147 17.37 -4.43 -18.77
N VAL A 148 17.57 -3.99 -17.53
CA VAL A 148 18.74 -3.21 -17.10
C VAL A 148 20.02 -4.07 -17.01
N ILE A 149 19.88 -5.40 -17.09
CA ILE A 149 21.02 -6.32 -17.16
C ILE A 149 21.25 -6.68 -18.62
N GLU A 150 22.50 -6.63 -19.06
CA GLU A 150 23.07 -6.79 -20.41
C GLU A 150 22.74 -8.13 -21.10
N ILE A 151 21.46 -8.53 -21.13
CA ILE A 151 20.95 -9.57 -22.01
C ILE A 151 20.40 -8.83 -23.22
N PRO A 152 21.13 -8.79 -24.34
CA PRO A 152 20.63 -8.19 -25.57
C PRO A 152 19.28 -8.85 -25.89
N ASP A 153 18.28 -8.05 -26.21
CA ASP A 153 16.93 -8.46 -26.64
C ASP A 153 15.91 -8.85 -25.57
N PHE A 154 16.27 -8.98 -24.29
CA PHE A 154 15.25 -9.24 -23.27
C PHE A 154 14.49 -7.97 -22.87
N LYS A 155 13.18 -7.93 -23.18
CA LYS A 155 12.27 -6.82 -22.84
C LYS A 155 11.16 -7.30 -21.93
N PHE A 156 10.87 -6.54 -20.88
CA PHE A 156 9.68 -6.75 -20.05
C PHE A 156 8.51 -5.94 -20.57
N GLN A 157 7.37 -6.61 -20.68
CA GLN A 157 6.09 -5.96 -20.94
C GLN A 157 5.59 -5.25 -19.69
N ILE A 158 5.35 -3.94 -19.84
CA ILE A 158 4.71 -3.08 -18.86
C ILE A 158 3.40 -2.61 -19.49
N THR A 159 2.30 -2.92 -18.83
CA THR A 159 1.01 -2.39 -19.25
C THR A 159 0.65 -1.23 -18.35
N ARG A 160 0.34 -0.09 -18.97
CA ARG A 160 -0.20 1.10 -18.33
C ARG A 160 -1.69 1.19 -18.63
N CYS A 161 -2.44 1.64 -17.64
CA CYS A 161 -3.88 1.76 -17.73
C CYS A 161 -4.31 3.09 -17.13
N LYS A 162 -5.09 3.87 -17.88
CA LYS A 162 -5.78 5.03 -17.32
C LYS A 162 -7.13 4.56 -16.80
N ILE A 163 -7.38 4.78 -15.52
CA ILE A 163 -8.62 4.39 -14.86
C ILE A 163 -9.32 5.63 -14.29
N GLN A 164 -10.65 5.65 -14.36
CA GLN A 164 -11.47 6.63 -13.67
C GLN A 164 -12.06 6.01 -12.40
N VAL A 165 -11.79 6.63 -11.25
CA VAL A 165 -12.26 6.14 -9.96
C VAL A 165 -13.77 6.35 -9.84
N GLU A 166 -14.52 5.28 -9.63
CA GLU A 166 -15.99 5.32 -9.48
C GLU A 166 -16.42 5.18 -8.01
N ASP A 167 -15.66 4.42 -7.22
CA ASP A 167 -15.92 4.23 -5.80
C ASP A 167 -14.65 3.81 -5.04
N ILE A 168 -14.57 4.08 -3.73
CA ILE A 168 -13.39 3.84 -2.90
C ILE A 168 -13.78 3.08 -1.63
N ILE A 169 -13.03 2.02 -1.32
CA ILE A 169 -13.12 1.25 -0.08
C ILE A 169 -11.97 1.61 0.86
N LYS A 170 -10.74 1.73 0.33
CA LYS A 170 -9.52 2.11 1.05
C LYS A 170 -8.73 3.14 0.23
N GLY A 171 -8.10 4.11 0.88
CA GLY A 171 -7.23 5.11 0.24
C GLY A 171 -7.92 6.42 -0.13
N SER A 172 -9.07 6.74 0.50
CA SER A 172 -9.84 7.97 0.24
C SER A 172 -9.14 9.27 0.64
N LYS A 173 -8.01 9.18 1.34
CA LYS A 173 -7.14 10.34 1.65
C LYS A 173 -6.25 10.73 0.48
N GLU A 174 -5.94 9.79 -0.40
CA GLU A 174 -4.98 9.97 -1.48
C GLU A 174 -5.64 10.22 -2.84
N ILE A 175 -6.81 9.62 -3.07
CA ILE A 175 -7.57 9.72 -4.31
C ILE A 175 -9.04 10.02 -4.03
N LYS A 176 -9.72 10.60 -5.03
CA LYS A 176 -11.14 10.98 -4.97
C LYS A 176 -11.94 10.27 -6.07
N ILE A 177 -13.23 10.11 -5.82
CA ILE A 177 -14.18 9.65 -6.85
C ILE A 177 -14.18 10.68 -7.98
N GLY A 178 -14.07 10.20 -9.21
CA GLY A 178 -13.94 10.99 -10.43
C GLY A 178 -12.50 11.23 -10.89
N ASP A 179 -11.50 10.98 -10.05
CA ASP A 179 -10.09 11.12 -10.43
C ASP A 179 -9.74 10.16 -11.58
N ILE A 180 -8.93 10.65 -12.50
CA ILE A 180 -8.31 9.84 -13.55
C ILE A 180 -6.86 9.63 -13.15
N ILE A 181 -6.49 8.38 -12.87
CA ILE A 181 -5.14 8.01 -12.47
C ILE A 181 -4.55 7.01 -13.45
N GLU A 182 -3.24 7.06 -13.63
CA GLU A 182 -2.50 6.06 -14.37
C GLU A 182 -1.96 5.00 -13.41
N VAL A 183 -2.26 3.74 -13.72
CA VAL A 183 -1.78 2.57 -12.99
C VAL A 183 -1.00 1.67 -13.92
N PHE A 184 -0.10 0.85 -13.39
CA PHE A 184 0.64 -0.12 -14.19
C PHE A 184 0.78 -1.47 -13.50
N TYR A 185 1.11 -2.49 -14.27
CA TYR A 185 1.64 -3.76 -13.79
C TYR A 185 2.68 -4.28 -14.78
N ARG A 186 3.46 -5.28 -14.35
CA ARG A 186 4.39 -5.99 -15.23
C ARG A 186 3.89 -7.40 -15.38
N GLU A 187 3.81 -7.90 -16.60
CA GLU A 187 3.27 -9.24 -16.87
C GLU A 187 4.13 -10.35 -16.27
N ALA A 188 5.45 -10.15 -16.20
CA ALA A 188 6.35 -11.07 -15.50
C ALA A 188 6.10 -11.15 -13.97
N TRP A 189 5.18 -10.35 -13.42
CA TRP A 189 4.73 -10.46 -12.04
C TRP A 189 3.43 -11.27 -11.89
N LEU A 190 2.93 -11.86 -12.97
CA LEU A 190 1.75 -12.71 -13.01
C LEU A 190 2.15 -14.10 -13.52
N ASP A 191 1.81 -15.14 -12.76
CA ASP A 191 2.07 -16.52 -13.17
C ASP A 191 1.26 -16.93 -14.41
N ASN A 192 0.15 -16.25 -14.70
CA ASN A 192 -0.72 -16.48 -15.87
C ASN A 192 -1.26 -15.14 -16.40
N ALA A 193 -0.42 -14.33 -17.05
CA ALA A 193 -0.79 -13.01 -17.54
C ALA A 193 -1.80 -13.05 -18.71
N GLU A 194 -3.08 -13.33 -18.45
CA GLU A 194 -4.19 -13.24 -19.44
C GLU A 194 -5.05 -12.00 -19.16
N THR A 195 -4.40 -10.85 -19.03
CA THR A 195 -5.08 -9.63 -18.55
C THR A 195 -5.77 -8.89 -19.69
N GLU A 196 -6.91 -9.44 -20.12
CA GLU A 196 -7.86 -8.82 -21.04
C GLU A 196 -8.74 -7.79 -20.30
N TRP A 197 -8.17 -6.66 -19.92
CA TRP A 197 -9.00 -5.52 -19.56
C TRP A 197 -9.68 -4.96 -20.79
N ILE A 198 -10.98 -4.83 -20.70
CA ILE A 198 -11.81 -4.28 -21.75
C ILE A 198 -12.05 -2.82 -21.40
N SER A 199 -11.66 -1.92 -22.31
CA SER A 199 -11.97 -0.50 -22.18
C SER A 199 -13.46 -0.30 -21.95
N ASN A 200 -13.78 0.67 -21.10
CA ASN A 200 -15.11 0.99 -20.60
C ASN A 200 -15.75 0.01 -19.61
N ASN A 201 -15.06 -1.07 -19.21
CA ASN A 201 -15.53 -1.92 -18.12
C ASN A 201 -14.99 -1.46 -16.76
N SER A 202 -15.74 -1.76 -15.72
CA SER A 202 -15.37 -1.47 -14.33
C SER A 202 -14.79 -2.70 -13.63
N TYR A 203 -13.80 -2.45 -12.79
CA TYR A 203 -13.11 -3.49 -12.02
C TYR A 203 -12.84 -2.99 -10.61
N LEU A 204 -12.74 -3.90 -9.65
CA LEU A 204 -12.10 -3.65 -8.36
C LEU A 204 -10.59 -3.77 -8.54
N PHE A 205 -9.88 -2.69 -8.24
CA PHE A 205 -8.42 -2.64 -8.27
C PHE A 205 -7.86 -2.62 -6.84
N ASN A 206 -6.84 -3.45 -6.62
CA ASN A 206 -5.96 -3.37 -5.46
C ASN A 206 -4.67 -2.69 -5.91
N LEU A 207 -4.43 -1.48 -5.42
CA LEU A 207 -3.31 -0.65 -5.87
C LEU A 207 -2.36 -0.36 -4.72
N ARG A 208 -1.08 -0.22 -5.05
CA ARG A 208 -0.02 0.20 -4.14
C ARG A 208 0.83 1.28 -4.78
N TYR A 209 1.40 2.13 -3.94
CA TYR A 209 2.48 3.01 -4.39
C TYR A 209 3.72 2.18 -4.68
N ASN A 210 4.39 2.52 -5.78
CA ASN A 210 5.67 1.96 -6.16
C ASN A 210 6.61 3.10 -6.51
N MET A 211 7.71 3.19 -5.77
CA MET A 211 8.76 4.17 -6.01
C MET A 211 9.98 3.48 -6.59
N ARG A 212 10.49 4.03 -7.70
CA ARG A 212 11.78 3.62 -8.28
C ARG A 212 12.90 4.59 -7.85
N ASP A 213 12.54 5.85 -7.62
CA ASP A 213 13.39 6.94 -7.16
C ASP A 213 12.54 7.91 -6.32
N ILE A 214 13.18 8.79 -5.54
CA ILE A 214 12.57 9.80 -4.65
C ILE A 214 11.55 10.68 -5.40
N ASN A 215 11.78 10.92 -6.69
CA ASN A 215 10.94 11.76 -7.54
C ASN A 215 10.06 10.98 -8.53
N ASP A 216 10.23 9.66 -8.65
CA ASP A 216 9.49 8.80 -9.59
C ASP A 216 8.56 7.87 -8.80
N PHE A 217 7.35 8.38 -8.52
CA PHE A 217 6.28 7.60 -7.92
C PHE A 217 5.31 7.13 -9.00
N SER A 218 4.84 5.91 -8.84
CA SER A 218 3.89 5.29 -9.74
C SER A 218 2.90 4.44 -8.95
N ILE A 219 1.69 4.26 -9.45
CA ILE A 219 0.69 3.41 -8.81
C ILE A 219 0.71 2.05 -9.51
N ALA A 220 1.12 1.02 -8.79
CA ALA A 220 1.16 -0.34 -9.30
C ALA A 220 -0.09 -1.10 -8.86
N ILE A 221 -0.58 -1.97 -9.74
CA ILE A 221 -1.55 -3.00 -9.33
C ILE A 221 -0.81 -4.05 -8.50
N VAL A 222 -1.43 -4.48 -7.41
CA VAL A 222 -0.91 -5.57 -6.58
C VAL A 222 -1.16 -6.88 -7.31
N THR A 223 -0.08 -7.44 -7.88
CA THR A 223 -0.08 -8.73 -8.58
C THR A 223 0.36 -9.87 -7.63
N GLY A 224 0.20 -11.12 -8.05
CA GLY A 224 0.60 -12.28 -7.26
C GLY A 224 -0.25 -12.49 -6.01
N LEU A 225 -1.51 -12.02 -6.05
CA LEU A 225 -2.53 -12.52 -5.13
C LEU A 225 -2.63 -14.01 -5.38
N GLU A 226 -2.69 -14.82 -4.32
CA GLU A 226 -2.80 -16.27 -4.45
C GLU A 226 -3.82 -16.56 -5.53
N ASN A 227 -3.33 -17.03 -6.67
CA ASN A 227 -4.18 -17.49 -7.73
C ASN A 227 -5.05 -16.36 -8.39
N THR A 228 -4.75 -15.05 -8.33
CA THR A 228 -5.53 -14.04 -9.09
C THR A 228 -4.67 -12.92 -9.71
N ASP A 229 -5.20 -12.28 -10.76
CA ASP A 229 -4.49 -11.23 -11.51
C ASP A 229 -4.49 -9.84 -10.85
N GLY A 230 -4.90 -9.74 -9.58
CA GLY A 230 -4.88 -8.49 -8.82
C GLY A 230 -6.09 -7.55 -9.04
N TYR A 231 -6.99 -7.89 -9.96
CA TYR A 231 -8.23 -7.15 -10.24
C TYR A 231 -9.43 -8.10 -10.35
N PHE A 232 -10.63 -7.55 -10.19
CA PHE A 232 -11.88 -8.31 -10.17
C PHE A 232 -12.96 -7.60 -11.01
N PRO A 233 -13.51 -8.24 -12.06
CA PRO A 233 -14.54 -7.62 -12.90
C PRO A 233 -15.78 -7.23 -12.11
N ILE A 234 -16.38 -6.09 -12.48
CA ILE A 234 -17.67 -5.63 -11.96
C ILE A 234 -18.62 -5.43 -13.15
N VAL A 235 -19.62 -6.31 -13.27
CA VAL A 235 -20.64 -6.28 -14.34
C VAL A 235 -22.00 -6.10 -13.70
N ASP A 236 -22.81 -5.16 -14.19
CA ASP A 236 -24.17 -4.90 -13.69
C ASP A 236 -24.25 -4.76 -12.16
N ASN A 237 -23.27 -4.05 -11.57
CA ASN A 237 -23.14 -3.84 -10.13
C ASN A 237 -22.88 -5.12 -9.31
N VAL A 238 -22.34 -6.17 -9.93
CA VAL A 238 -21.94 -7.43 -9.32
C VAL A 238 -20.43 -7.61 -9.47
N LEU A 239 -19.72 -7.79 -8.36
CA LEU A 239 -18.32 -8.16 -8.33
C LEU A 239 -18.17 -9.67 -8.57
N HIS A 240 -17.25 -10.03 -9.46
CA HIS A 240 -16.88 -11.41 -9.75
C HIS A 240 -15.52 -11.76 -9.15
N ASP A 241 -15.55 -12.43 -8.00
CA ASP A 241 -14.39 -13.00 -7.30
C ASP A 241 -14.40 -14.52 -7.42
N SER A 242 -14.09 -15.04 -8.61
CA SER A 242 -14.24 -16.47 -8.95
C SER A 242 -13.56 -17.43 -7.97
N ARG A 243 -12.48 -16.97 -7.30
CA ARG A 243 -11.72 -17.74 -6.32
C ARG A 243 -12.10 -17.44 -4.87
N ASN A 244 -13.07 -16.54 -4.65
CA ASN A 244 -13.53 -16.11 -3.34
C ASN A 244 -12.38 -15.62 -2.44
N PHE A 245 -11.43 -14.88 -3.03
CA PHE A 245 -10.27 -14.32 -2.38
C PHE A 245 -10.64 -13.49 -1.13
N PHE A 246 -11.68 -12.66 -1.22
CA PHE A 246 -12.15 -11.84 -0.10
C PHE A 246 -12.97 -12.61 0.93
N LYS A 247 -13.31 -13.88 0.65
CA LYS A 247 -14.17 -14.73 1.50
C LYS A 247 -15.58 -14.16 1.73
N LEU A 248 -16.09 -13.36 0.80
CA LEU A 248 -17.42 -12.72 0.85
C LEU A 248 -18.42 -13.32 -0.15
N GLY A 249 -18.00 -14.30 -0.95
CA GLY A 249 -18.78 -14.95 -1.99
C GLY A 249 -18.15 -14.75 -3.37
N LYS A 250 -18.35 -15.74 -4.27
CA LYS A 250 -17.77 -15.70 -5.63
C LYS A 250 -18.39 -14.64 -6.54
N THR A 251 -19.66 -14.34 -6.30
CA THR A 251 -20.42 -13.31 -7.00
C THR A 251 -21.22 -12.56 -5.96
N ILE A 252 -21.01 -11.25 -5.87
CA ILE A 252 -21.59 -10.44 -4.80
C ILE A 252 -21.96 -9.05 -5.33
N ASN A 253 -23.13 -8.56 -4.95
CA ASN A 253 -23.52 -7.18 -5.26
C ASN A 253 -22.48 -6.19 -4.69
N TRP A 254 -22.05 -5.22 -5.49
CA TRP A 254 -21.01 -4.26 -5.15
C TRP A 254 -21.27 -3.53 -3.82
N THR A 255 -22.50 -3.05 -3.61
CA THR A 255 -22.87 -2.32 -2.39
C THR A 255 -22.71 -3.21 -1.16
N LYS A 256 -23.15 -4.47 -1.26
CA LYS A 256 -22.97 -5.45 -0.19
C LYS A 256 -21.49 -5.73 0.06
N PHE A 257 -20.73 -6.01 -0.99
CA PHE A 257 -19.29 -6.25 -0.91
C PHE A 257 -18.55 -5.10 -0.22
N LYS A 258 -18.76 -3.85 -0.67
CA LYS A 258 -18.15 -2.66 -0.09
C LYS A 258 -18.47 -2.53 1.39
N ASN A 259 -19.72 -2.73 1.78
CA ASN A 259 -20.14 -2.63 3.17
C ASN A 259 -19.49 -3.72 4.03
N ASP A 260 -19.46 -4.96 3.55
CA ASP A 260 -18.92 -6.08 4.31
C ASP A 260 -17.38 -6.01 4.41
N LEU A 261 -16.69 -5.64 3.34
CA LEU A 261 -15.23 -5.43 3.37
C LEU A 261 -14.83 -4.23 4.23
N THR A 262 -15.55 -3.11 4.16
CA THR A 262 -15.31 -1.95 5.03
C THR A 262 -15.48 -2.33 6.51
N LYS A 263 -16.55 -3.07 6.86
CA LYS A 263 -16.75 -3.57 8.23
C LYS A 263 -15.61 -4.47 8.68
N TYR A 264 -15.16 -5.38 7.81
CA TYR A 264 -14.03 -6.26 8.07
C TYR A 264 -12.77 -5.45 8.38
N ILE A 265 -12.39 -4.52 7.50
CA ILE A 265 -11.24 -3.62 7.67
C ILE A 265 -11.32 -2.88 9.01
N ILE A 266 -12.46 -2.26 9.33
CA ILE A 266 -12.63 -1.51 10.58
C ILE A 266 -12.44 -2.43 11.80
N SER A 267 -13.04 -3.63 11.78
CA SER A 267 -12.92 -4.58 12.89
C SER A 267 -11.51 -5.13 13.08
N LYS A 268 -10.73 -5.24 12.00
CA LYS A 268 -9.39 -5.82 12.03
C LYS A 268 -8.29 -4.83 12.34
N PHE A 269 -8.38 -3.63 11.76
CA PHE A 269 -7.28 -2.67 11.79
C PHE A 269 -7.56 -1.39 12.56
N VAL A 270 -8.85 -1.04 12.77
CA VAL A 270 -9.22 0.28 13.30
C VAL A 270 -9.72 0.20 14.74
N LYS A 271 -10.62 -0.74 15.04
CA LYS A 271 -11.19 -0.86 16.38
C LYS A 271 -10.17 -1.40 17.38
N GLU A 272 -10.06 -0.72 18.51
CA GLU A 272 -9.48 -1.31 19.71
C GLU A 272 -10.45 -2.37 20.21
N GLU A 273 -9.99 -3.62 20.27
CA GLU A 273 -10.63 -4.58 21.15
C GLU A 273 -10.49 -3.99 22.54
N LYS A 274 -11.61 -3.59 23.15
CA LYS A 274 -11.62 -3.32 24.59
C LYS A 274 -11.01 -4.55 25.23
N ALA A 275 -9.86 -4.39 25.88
CA ALA A 275 -9.28 -5.45 26.65
C ALA A 275 -10.39 -5.98 27.56
N ASN A 276 -10.76 -7.23 27.38
CA ASN A 276 -11.54 -7.93 28.40
C ASN A 276 -10.58 -8.05 29.59
N GLU A 277 -10.50 -6.98 30.39
CA GLU A 277 -10.10 -7.05 31.78
C GLU A 277 -11.15 -7.92 32.47
N LYS A 278 -10.85 -9.21 32.54
CA LYS A 278 -11.45 -10.14 33.49
C LYS A 278 -10.35 -10.72 34.34
#